data_AF-A0A652JZL2-F1
#
_entry.id   AF-A0A652JZL2-F1
#
_cell.length_a   1.000
_cell.length_b   1.000
_cell.length_c   1.000
_cell.angle_alpha   90.00
_cell.angle_beta   90.00
_cell.angle_gamma   90.00
#
_symmetry.space_group_name_H-M   'P 1'
#
loop_
_entity.id
_entity.type
_entity.pdbx_description
1 polymer ?
#
loop_
_entity_poly.entity_id
_entity_poly.type
_entity_poly.pdbx_seq_one_letter_code
_entity_poly.pdbx_strand_id
1 'polypeptide(L)'
;MVEHYKADLAQVMPSHVKPDTFIRLAVGVLRRDRNLAQAAQNNPAALMGALMDAAQLGLTPGTEQFYLVPRKKAGRLEVQGIRGYQGEIELIYRAGAVSSVIVEVVRQADTFRYSPGRDERPEHEIDWDAEDRGPLRLVYAYAVMKDGATSKVVVLNRAQVMKAKAMSQGSDSAYSPWQKHEEAMWMKTAAHRLTKWVPTSAEYMREQLRAAAEVAAEHRPTPVAAAPGMPSVPGEDEAIEAEFVDEDEVA
;
A
#
# COMPACT_ATOMS: atom_id res chain seq x y z
N MET A 1 -14.11 -10.30 26.48
CA MET A 1 -14.03 -11.07 25.23
C MET A 1 -12.78 -10.71 24.44
N VAL A 2 -12.68 -9.55 23.78
CA VAL A 2 -11.51 -9.20 22.94
C VAL A 2 -10.18 -9.17 23.72
N GLU A 3 -10.17 -8.63 24.95
CA GLU A 3 -8.97 -8.57 25.80
C GLU A 3 -8.33 -9.94 26.10
N HIS A 4 -9.13 -11.02 26.12
CA HIS A 4 -8.63 -12.36 26.44
C HIS A 4 -7.77 -12.94 25.32
N TYR A 5 -7.91 -12.43 24.09
CA TYR A 5 -7.18 -12.89 22.90
C TYR A 5 -6.02 -11.97 22.53
N LYS A 6 -5.63 -11.05 23.43
CA LYS A 6 -4.55 -10.09 23.17
C LYS A 6 -3.24 -10.79 22.78
N ALA A 7 -2.89 -11.91 23.43
CA ALA A 7 -1.66 -12.64 23.15
C ALA A 7 -1.66 -13.21 21.73
N ASP A 8 -2.74 -13.90 21.34
CA ASP A 8 -2.87 -14.50 20.01
C ASP A 8 -2.86 -13.43 18.90
N LEU A 9 -3.59 -12.33 19.13
CA LEU A 9 -3.62 -11.19 18.20
C LEU A 9 -2.25 -10.52 18.07
N ALA A 10 -1.51 -10.37 19.19
CA ALA A 10 -0.19 -9.76 19.17
C ALA A 10 0.84 -10.59 18.38
N GLN A 11 0.71 -11.91 18.36
CA GLN A 11 1.65 -12.80 17.66
C GLN A 11 1.63 -12.60 16.13
N VAL A 12 0.49 -12.22 15.57
CA VAL A 12 0.32 -12.03 14.12
C VAL A 12 0.48 -10.57 13.67
N MET A 13 0.62 -9.64 14.61
CA MET A 13 0.72 -8.21 14.29
C MET A 13 2.10 -7.85 13.74
N PRO A 14 2.17 -6.95 12.74
CA PRO A 14 3.41 -6.28 12.39
C PRO A 14 4.01 -5.53 13.59
N SER A 15 5.34 -5.44 13.65
CA SER A 15 6.07 -4.88 14.79
C SER A 15 5.75 -3.42 15.12
N HIS A 16 5.26 -2.64 14.15
CA HIS A 16 4.86 -1.24 14.37
C HIS A 16 3.47 -1.09 15.01
N VAL A 17 2.66 -2.15 15.08
CA VAL A 17 1.32 -2.12 15.67
C VAL A 17 1.40 -2.45 17.15
N LYS A 18 0.89 -1.55 18.00
CA LYS A 18 0.83 -1.77 19.46
C LYS A 18 -0.43 -2.57 19.83
N PRO A 19 -0.30 -3.80 20.39
CA PRO A 19 -1.46 -4.64 20.70
C PRO A 19 -2.46 -3.96 21.63
N ASP A 20 -1.99 -3.25 22.65
CA ASP A 20 -2.86 -2.52 23.59
C ASP A 20 -3.72 -1.46 22.92
N THR A 21 -3.17 -0.71 21.97
CA THR A 21 -3.93 0.29 21.22
C THR A 21 -4.97 -0.37 20.32
N PHE A 22 -4.57 -1.43 19.62
CA PHE A 22 -5.47 -2.19 18.75
C PHE A 22 -6.69 -2.73 19.51
N ILE A 23 -6.46 -3.38 20.66
CA ILE A 23 -7.52 -3.96 21.50
C ILE A 23 -8.45 -2.87 22.03
N ARG A 24 -7.92 -1.75 22.53
CA ARG A 24 -8.75 -0.63 23.02
C ARG A 24 -9.64 -0.06 21.93
N LEU A 25 -9.14 0.09 20.71
CA LEU A 25 -9.93 0.58 19.59
C LEU A 25 -11.03 -0.41 19.19
N ALA A 26 -10.72 -1.70 19.09
CA ALA A 26 -11.71 -2.74 18.81
C ALA A 26 -12.83 -2.75 19.87
N VAL A 27 -12.49 -2.68 21.16
CA VAL A 27 -13.47 -2.60 22.26
C VAL A 27 -14.29 -1.31 22.16
N GLY A 28 -13.65 -0.18 21.86
CA GLY A 28 -14.33 1.11 21.70
C GLY A 28 -15.39 1.10 20.60
N VAL A 29 -15.09 0.46 19.46
CA VAL A 29 -16.00 0.35 18.31
C VAL A 29 -17.23 -0.50 18.69
N LEU A 30 -17.03 -1.64 19.36
CA LEU A 30 -18.13 -2.48 19.85
C LEU A 30 -19.03 -1.75 20.84
N ARG A 31 -18.48 -0.87 21.68
CA ARG A 31 -19.27 -0.09 22.65
C ARG A 31 -20.14 1.00 22.00
N ARG A 32 -19.72 1.51 20.84
CA ARG A 32 -20.41 2.61 20.15
C ARG A 32 -21.57 2.14 19.26
N ASP A 33 -21.53 0.89 18.77
CA ASP A 33 -22.56 0.33 17.89
C ASP A 33 -23.24 -0.89 18.54
N ARG A 34 -24.52 -0.71 18.93
CA ARG A 34 -25.35 -1.76 19.55
C ARG A 34 -25.56 -2.97 18.63
N ASN A 35 -25.71 -2.75 17.32
CA ASN A 35 -25.91 -3.83 16.35
C ASN A 35 -24.63 -4.63 16.16
N LEU A 36 -23.48 -3.95 16.16
CA LEU A 36 -22.18 -4.60 16.11
C LEU A 36 -21.89 -5.38 17.40
N ALA A 37 -22.22 -4.83 18.57
CA ALA A 37 -22.13 -5.53 19.84
C ALA A 37 -22.99 -6.81 19.85
N GLN A 38 -24.24 -6.73 19.38
CA GLN A 38 -25.11 -7.90 19.25
C GLN A 38 -24.56 -8.91 18.25
N ALA A 39 -24.03 -8.45 17.11
CA ALA A 39 -23.42 -9.30 16.11
C ALA A 39 -22.19 -10.06 16.66
N ALA A 40 -21.38 -9.38 17.47
CA ALA A 40 -20.24 -9.97 18.15
C ALA A 40 -20.64 -11.01 19.20
N GLN A 41 -21.74 -10.77 19.94
CA GLN A 41 -22.28 -11.73 20.90
C GLN A 41 -22.87 -12.97 20.22
N ASN A 42 -23.56 -12.80 19.09
CA ASN A 42 -24.17 -13.89 18.34
C ASN A 42 -23.13 -14.86 17.76
N ASN A 43 -21.99 -14.34 17.31
CA ASN A 43 -20.90 -15.14 16.76
C ASN A 43 -19.52 -14.53 17.12
N PRO A 44 -18.99 -14.86 18.32
CA PRO A 44 -17.68 -14.41 18.77
C PRO A 44 -16.53 -14.84 17.85
N ALA A 45 -16.64 -15.99 17.20
CA ALA A 45 -15.64 -16.51 16.28
C ALA A 45 -15.51 -15.64 15.02
N ALA A 46 -16.64 -15.15 14.49
CA ALA A 46 -16.63 -14.23 13.34
C ALA A 46 -15.97 -12.88 13.68
N LEU A 47 -16.21 -12.34 14.88
CA LEU A 47 -15.49 -11.16 15.37
C LEU A 47 -13.99 -11.44 15.47
N MET A 48 -13.60 -12.58 16.03
CA MET A 48 -12.19 -12.92 16.19
C MET A 48 -11.49 -13.07 14.84
N GLY A 49 -12.13 -13.74 13.87
CA GLY A 49 -11.61 -13.83 12.50
C GLY A 49 -11.39 -12.46 11.88
N ALA A 50 -12.37 -11.56 11.98
CA ALA A 50 -12.24 -10.19 11.47
C ALA A 50 -11.10 -9.41 12.15
N LEU A 51 -10.91 -9.57 13.47
CA LEU A 51 -9.81 -8.93 14.19
C LEU A 51 -8.45 -9.55 13.87
N MET A 52 -8.38 -10.86 13.65
CA MET A 52 -7.17 -11.56 13.19
C MET A 52 -6.74 -11.06 11.81
N ASP A 53 -7.68 -10.93 10.87
CA ASP A 53 -7.41 -10.39 9.54
C ASP A 53 -6.85 -8.95 9.62
N ALA A 54 -7.49 -8.10 10.42
CA ALA A 54 -7.03 -6.73 10.64
C ALA A 54 -5.64 -6.69 11.30
N ALA A 55 -5.40 -7.55 12.30
CA ALA A 55 -4.13 -7.66 13.02
C ALA A 55 -2.99 -8.12 12.10
N GLN A 56 -3.20 -9.17 11.29
CA GLN A 56 -2.22 -9.66 10.31
C GLN A 56 -1.83 -8.58 9.30
N LEU A 57 -2.81 -7.81 8.82
CA LEU A 57 -2.57 -6.69 7.91
C LEU A 57 -2.01 -5.46 8.63
N GLY A 58 -2.02 -5.44 9.96
CA GLY A 58 -1.70 -4.26 10.77
C GLY A 58 -2.56 -3.05 10.42
N LEU A 59 -3.85 -3.28 10.16
CA LEU A 59 -4.85 -2.24 9.91
C LEU A 59 -5.69 -2.01 11.15
N THR A 60 -6.09 -0.75 11.37
CA THR A 60 -6.83 -0.38 12.57
C THR A 60 -8.30 -0.81 12.45
N PRO A 61 -8.84 -1.60 13.41
CA PRO A 61 -10.21 -2.09 13.34
C PRO A 61 -11.21 -0.98 13.68
N GLY A 62 -12.32 -0.95 12.95
CA GLY A 62 -13.39 0.03 13.09
C GLY A 62 -13.05 1.44 12.61
N THR A 63 -12.04 1.57 11.75
CA THR A 63 -11.71 2.80 11.02
C THR A 63 -11.90 2.59 9.52
N GLU A 64 -11.62 3.64 8.74
CA GLU A 64 -11.62 3.63 7.28
C GLU A 64 -10.59 2.68 6.66
N GLN A 65 -9.65 2.18 7.47
CA GLN A 65 -8.69 1.14 7.08
C GLN A 65 -9.34 -0.25 7.09
N PHE A 66 -10.08 -0.57 8.13
CA PHE A 66 -10.73 -1.87 8.30
C PHE A 66 -12.05 -1.75 9.06
N TYR A 67 -13.15 -1.83 8.34
CA TYR A 67 -14.49 -1.71 8.91
C TYR A 67 -14.93 -3.02 9.58
N LEU A 68 -15.57 -2.89 10.74
CA LEU A 68 -16.33 -3.97 11.37
C LEU A 68 -17.81 -3.66 11.18
N VAL A 69 -18.51 -4.46 10.38
CA VAL A 69 -19.91 -4.21 10.03
C VAL A 69 -20.82 -5.34 10.51
N PRO A 70 -21.97 -5.04 11.12
CA PRO A 70 -22.96 -6.06 11.46
C PRO A 70 -23.74 -6.46 10.21
N ARG A 71 -23.74 -7.76 9.88
CA ARG A 71 -24.36 -8.30 8.66
C ARG A 71 -25.24 -9.49 8.97
N LYS A 72 -26.40 -9.56 8.32
CA LYS A 72 -27.28 -10.72 8.46
C LYS A 72 -26.74 -11.88 7.61
N LYS A 73 -26.41 -12.99 8.25
CA LYS A 73 -26.03 -14.25 7.63
C LYS A 73 -26.89 -15.36 8.25
N ALA A 74 -27.57 -16.15 7.40
CA ALA A 74 -28.49 -17.20 7.83
C ALA A 74 -29.49 -16.75 8.94
N GLY A 75 -30.03 -15.53 8.81
CA GLY A 75 -31.03 -14.98 9.75
C GLY A 75 -30.46 -14.39 11.05
N ARG A 76 -29.15 -14.50 11.31
CA ARG A 76 -28.49 -13.92 12.51
C ARG A 76 -27.55 -12.80 12.12
N LEU A 77 -27.40 -11.80 12.99
CA LEU A 77 -26.37 -10.77 12.83
C LEU A 77 -25.02 -11.36 13.21
N GLU A 78 -24.04 -11.21 12.33
CA GLU A 78 -22.64 -11.58 12.53
C GLU A 78 -21.73 -10.42 12.15
N VAL A 79 -20.56 -10.34 12.78
CA VAL A 79 -19.53 -9.35 12.43
C VAL A 79 -18.87 -9.77 11.12
N GLN A 80 -18.78 -8.85 10.17
CA GLN A 80 -17.96 -9.01 8.98
C GLN A 80 -16.86 -7.95 8.98
N GLY A 81 -15.62 -8.38 8.86
CA GLY A 81 -14.47 -7.52 8.59
C GLY A 81 -14.43 -7.14 7.12
N ILE A 82 -14.31 -5.85 6.82
CA ILE A 82 -14.22 -5.35 5.45
C ILE A 82 -13.07 -4.36 5.37
N ARG A 83 -12.05 -4.70 4.58
CA ARG A 83 -10.97 -3.76 4.25
C ARG A 83 -11.53 -2.54 3.51
N GLY A 84 -11.15 -1.36 4.00
CA GLY A 84 -11.45 -0.08 3.35
C GLY A 84 -10.37 0.30 2.35
N TYR A 85 -10.68 1.27 1.48
CA TYR A 85 -9.74 1.72 0.45
C TYR A 85 -8.50 2.38 1.04
N GLN A 86 -8.64 3.11 2.17
CA GLN A 86 -7.49 3.69 2.88
C GLN A 86 -6.56 2.61 3.43
N GLY A 87 -7.11 1.48 3.90
CA GLY A 87 -6.32 0.34 4.32
C GLY A 87 -5.59 -0.32 3.15
N GLU A 88 -6.19 -0.36 1.96
CA GLU A 88 -5.51 -0.82 0.74
C GLU A 88 -4.36 0.12 0.35
N ILE A 89 -4.60 1.42 0.36
CA ILE A 89 -3.57 2.43 0.09
C ILE A 89 -2.42 2.32 1.09
N GLU A 90 -2.73 2.18 2.39
CA GLU A 90 -1.70 2.02 3.42
C GLU A 90 -0.86 0.76 3.20
N LEU A 91 -1.48 -0.37 2.84
CA LEU A 91 -0.75 -1.60 2.51
C LEU A 91 0.16 -1.42 1.30
N ILE A 92 -0.30 -0.70 0.27
CA ILE A 92 0.50 -0.39 -0.92
C ILE A 92 1.75 0.43 -0.52
N TYR A 93 1.58 1.49 0.27
CA TYR A 93 2.71 2.29 0.74
C TYR A 93 3.67 1.50 1.63
N ARG A 94 3.12 0.67 2.52
CA ARG A 94 3.91 -0.18 3.43
C ARG A 94 4.71 -1.26 2.69
N ALA A 95 4.25 -1.68 1.51
CA ALA A 95 5.01 -2.56 0.64
C ALA A 95 6.26 -1.90 0.04
N GLY A 96 6.41 -0.58 0.19
CA GLY A 96 7.66 0.16 -0.02
C GLY A 96 8.16 0.30 -1.46
N ALA A 97 7.49 -0.30 -2.44
CA ALA A 97 7.81 -0.16 -3.86
C ALA A 97 7.17 1.08 -4.52
N VAL A 98 6.13 1.64 -3.89
CA VAL A 98 5.29 2.71 -4.43
C VAL A 98 5.67 4.05 -3.80
N SER A 99 5.78 5.09 -4.63
CA SER A 99 6.00 6.48 -4.24
C SER A 99 4.69 7.25 -4.09
N SER A 100 3.71 7.02 -4.97
CA SER A 100 2.37 7.62 -4.85
C SER A 100 1.26 6.69 -5.35
N VAL A 101 0.08 6.79 -4.76
CA VAL A 101 -1.14 6.10 -5.20
C VAL A 101 -2.17 7.16 -5.56
N ILE A 102 -2.71 7.07 -6.78
CA ILE A 102 -3.76 7.96 -7.28
C ILE A 102 -5.03 7.13 -7.37
N VAL A 103 -6.11 7.61 -6.76
CA VAL A 103 -7.45 7.02 -6.86
C VAL A 103 -8.44 8.17 -6.95
N GLU A 104 -9.05 8.35 -8.11
CA GLU A 104 -9.86 9.54 -8.39
C GLU A 104 -11.11 9.20 -9.18
N VAL A 105 -12.17 9.96 -8.92
CA VAL A 105 -13.41 9.89 -9.70
C VAL A 105 -13.41 10.94 -10.80
N VAL A 106 -14.01 10.58 -11.92
CA VAL A 106 -14.24 11.46 -13.05
C VAL A 106 -15.75 11.67 -13.16
N ARG A 107 -16.17 12.92 -13.13
CA ARG A 107 -17.56 13.35 -13.29
C ARG A 107 -17.85 13.71 -14.74
N GLN A 108 -19.11 14.03 -15.01
CA GLN A 108 -19.58 14.28 -16.37
C GLN A 108 -18.93 15.51 -17.01
N ALA A 109 -18.72 16.58 -16.23
CA ALA A 109 -18.09 17.81 -16.71
C ALA A 109 -16.55 17.75 -16.77
N ASP A 110 -15.93 16.73 -16.18
CA ASP A 110 -14.47 16.61 -16.18
C ASP A 110 -13.93 16.10 -17.52
N THR A 111 -12.78 16.64 -17.93
CA THR A 111 -12.04 16.15 -19.09
C THR A 111 -11.16 14.98 -18.66
N PHE A 112 -11.30 13.84 -19.35
CA PHE A 112 -10.49 12.65 -19.08
C PHE A 112 -10.03 12.02 -20.38
N ARG A 113 -8.71 11.92 -20.57
CA ARG A 113 -8.09 11.28 -21.73
C ARG A 113 -7.11 10.21 -21.27
N TYR A 114 -7.30 9.00 -21.77
CA TYR A 114 -6.40 7.88 -21.53
C TYR A 114 -6.58 6.79 -22.58
N SER A 115 -5.50 6.44 -23.28
CA SER A 115 -5.42 5.38 -24.27
C SER A 115 -4.43 4.32 -23.79
N PRO A 116 -4.90 3.17 -23.29
CA PRO A 116 -4.01 2.10 -22.83
C PRO A 116 -2.99 1.70 -23.89
N GLY A 117 -1.71 1.62 -23.50
CA GLY A 117 -0.60 1.26 -24.38
C GLY A 117 0.01 2.41 -25.18
N ARG A 118 -0.65 3.58 -25.24
CA ARG A 118 -0.08 4.82 -25.78
C ARG A 118 0.29 5.80 -24.66
N ASP A 119 -0.65 6.02 -23.74
CA ASP A 119 -0.50 6.99 -22.66
C ASP A 119 0.04 6.28 -21.42
N GLU A 120 1.07 6.84 -20.79
CA GLU A 120 1.63 6.29 -19.55
C GLU A 120 0.66 6.51 -18.38
N ARG A 121 0.06 7.70 -18.29
CA ARG A 121 -0.85 8.13 -17.22
C ARG A 121 -2.10 8.80 -17.81
N PRO A 122 -3.24 8.75 -17.11
CA PRO A 122 -4.41 9.53 -17.51
C PRO A 122 -4.18 11.03 -17.38
N GLU A 123 -4.69 11.78 -18.36
CA GLU A 123 -4.89 13.23 -18.25
C GLU A 123 -6.29 13.46 -17.70
N HIS A 124 -6.38 14.05 -16.50
CA HIS A 124 -7.64 14.37 -15.84
C HIS A 124 -7.64 15.84 -15.43
N GLU A 125 -8.47 16.63 -16.10
CA GLU A 125 -8.62 18.07 -15.83
C GLU A 125 -9.98 18.31 -15.18
N ILE A 126 -9.95 19.02 -14.06
CA ILE A 126 -11.11 19.37 -13.25
C ILE A 126 -11.22 20.89 -13.24
N ASP A 127 -12.41 21.40 -13.55
CA ASP A 127 -12.78 22.76 -13.20
C ASP A 127 -13.18 22.77 -11.71
N TRP A 128 -12.28 23.27 -10.87
CA TRP A 128 -12.48 23.32 -9.42
C TRP A 128 -13.45 24.42 -8.99
N ASP A 129 -13.72 25.41 -9.85
CA ASP A 129 -14.64 26.50 -9.59
C ASP A 129 -16.08 26.20 -10.04
N ALA A 130 -16.29 25.06 -10.71
CA ALA A 130 -17.62 24.62 -11.15
C ALA A 130 -18.54 24.28 -9.96
N GLU A 131 -19.72 24.90 -9.91
CA GLU A 131 -20.73 24.65 -8.87
C GLU A 131 -21.28 23.21 -8.89
N ASP A 132 -21.46 22.63 -10.08
CA ASP A 132 -21.83 21.23 -10.26
C ASP A 132 -21.01 20.59 -11.40
N ARG A 133 -20.16 19.61 -11.04
CA ARG A 133 -19.38 18.80 -11.99
C ARG A 133 -20.19 17.68 -12.64
N GLY A 134 -21.45 17.51 -12.23
CA GLY A 134 -22.36 16.48 -12.69
C GLY A 134 -22.13 15.10 -12.07
N PRO A 135 -22.85 14.09 -12.55
CA PRO A 135 -22.82 12.73 -11.99
C PRO A 135 -21.48 12.02 -12.21
N LEU A 136 -21.22 11.01 -11.38
CA LEU A 136 -20.06 10.12 -11.52
C LEU A 136 -20.11 9.36 -12.85
N ARG A 137 -19.03 9.48 -13.63
CA ARG A 137 -18.87 8.93 -14.97
C ARG A 137 -17.86 7.78 -15.00
N LEU A 138 -16.65 8.02 -14.48
CA LEU A 138 -15.58 7.01 -14.36
C LEU A 138 -14.95 7.06 -12.96
N VAL A 139 -14.15 6.04 -12.65
CA VAL A 139 -13.17 6.08 -11.57
C VAL A 139 -11.89 5.42 -12.06
N TYR A 140 -10.74 5.96 -11.69
CA TYR A 140 -9.46 5.35 -12.04
C TYR A 140 -8.54 5.24 -10.84
N ALA A 141 -7.58 4.32 -10.93
CA ALA A 141 -6.54 4.16 -9.94
C ALA A 141 -5.23 3.69 -10.60
N TYR A 142 -4.11 4.24 -10.17
CA TYR A 142 -2.77 3.77 -10.52
C TYR A 142 -1.78 4.11 -9.41
N ALA A 143 -0.60 3.52 -9.46
CA ALA A 143 0.50 3.84 -8.57
C ALA A 143 1.71 4.31 -9.37
N VAL A 144 2.46 5.25 -8.83
CA VAL A 144 3.80 5.59 -9.28
C VAL A 144 4.78 4.83 -8.42
N MET A 145 5.68 4.07 -9.03
CA MET A 145 6.71 3.30 -8.38
C MET A 145 7.87 4.22 -7.95
N LYS A 146 8.77 3.75 -7.08
CA LYS A 146 9.92 4.56 -6.63
C LYS A 146 10.95 4.86 -7.74
N ASP A 147 11.01 4.02 -8.76
CA ASP A 147 11.83 4.23 -9.96
C ASP A 147 11.15 5.15 -11.00
N GLY A 148 9.96 5.67 -10.70
CA GLY A 148 9.17 6.54 -11.57
C GLY A 148 8.21 5.79 -12.49
N ALA A 149 8.30 4.46 -12.60
CA ALA A 149 7.42 3.68 -13.45
C ALA A 149 5.96 3.79 -13.00
N THR A 150 5.03 3.78 -13.95
CA THR A 150 3.60 3.78 -13.66
C THR A 150 3.08 2.34 -13.65
N SER A 151 2.36 1.96 -12.60
CA SER A 151 1.70 0.65 -12.54
C SER A 151 0.56 0.57 -13.56
N LYS A 152 -0.10 -0.59 -13.65
CA LYS A 152 -1.29 -0.67 -14.50
C LYS A 152 -2.35 0.33 -14.05
N VAL A 153 -2.75 1.20 -14.97
CA VAL A 153 -3.88 2.10 -14.78
C VAL A 153 -5.18 1.31 -14.84
N VAL A 154 -5.89 1.26 -13.72
CA VAL A 154 -7.25 0.75 -13.64
C VAL A 154 -8.19 1.90 -14.01
N VAL A 155 -9.03 1.73 -15.03
CA VAL A 155 -10.12 2.67 -15.34
C VAL A 155 -11.43 1.89 -15.37
N LEU A 156 -12.42 2.35 -14.60
CA LEU A 156 -13.73 1.75 -14.50
C LEU A 156 -14.82 2.71 -14.92
N ASN A 157 -15.71 2.24 -15.77
CA ASN A 157 -16.94 2.96 -16.07
C ASN A 157 -18.06 2.62 -15.07
N ARG A 158 -19.14 3.41 -15.11
CA ARG A 158 -20.35 3.19 -14.30
C ARG A 158 -20.84 1.74 -14.34
N ALA A 159 -20.91 1.11 -15.52
CA ALA A 159 -21.40 -0.26 -15.64
C ALA A 159 -20.53 -1.28 -14.87
N GLN A 160 -19.21 -1.13 -14.92
CA GLN A 160 -18.27 -2.00 -14.20
C GLN A 160 -18.34 -1.79 -12.68
N VAL A 161 -18.56 -0.56 -12.23
CA VAL A 161 -18.75 -0.24 -10.80
C VAL A 161 -20.08 -0.79 -10.31
N MET A 162 -21.16 -0.60 -11.07
CA MET A 162 -22.48 -1.14 -10.72
C MET A 162 -22.50 -2.66 -10.67
N LYS A 163 -21.72 -3.34 -11.54
CA LYS A 163 -21.52 -4.79 -11.45
C LYS A 163 -20.87 -5.21 -10.13
N ALA A 164 -19.90 -4.43 -9.63
CA ALA A 164 -19.30 -4.67 -8.32
C ALA A 164 -20.27 -4.36 -7.16
N LYS A 165 -21.11 -3.33 -7.31
CA LYS A 165 -22.21 -3.02 -6.37
C LYS A 165 -23.20 -4.17 -6.25
N ALA A 166 -23.61 -4.78 -7.36
CA ALA A 166 -24.55 -5.89 -7.37
C ALA A 166 -24.02 -7.14 -6.63
N MET A 167 -22.70 -7.36 -6.63
CA MET A 167 -22.06 -8.44 -5.88
C MET A 167 -21.94 -8.13 -4.38
N SER A 168 -22.08 -6.86 -3.98
CA SER A 168 -22.01 -6.44 -2.59
C SER A 168 -23.35 -6.72 -1.92
N GLN A 169 -23.38 -7.65 -0.98
CA GLN A 169 -24.60 -7.95 -0.23
C GLN A 169 -25.14 -6.66 0.43
N GLY A 170 -26.46 -6.46 0.46
CA GLY A 170 -27.10 -5.31 1.10
C GLY A 170 -26.79 -3.96 0.44
N SER A 171 -26.30 -3.95 -0.79
CA SER A 171 -26.00 -2.73 -1.54
C SER A 171 -27.23 -1.85 -1.80
N ASP A 172 -28.42 -2.46 -1.85
CA ASP A 172 -29.71 -1.79 -2.08
C ASP A 172 -30.40 -1.29 -0.79
N SER A 173 -29.81 -1.54 0.39
CA SER A 173 -30.35 -1.04 1.65
C SER A 173 -30.26 0.49 1.71
N ALA A 174 -31.26 1.17 2.30
CA ALA A 174 -31.21 2.61 2.56
C ALA A 174 -30.00 3.04 3.42
N TYR A 175 -29.46 2.12 4.20
CA TYR A 175 -28.28 2.36 5.04
C TYR A 175 -26.97 1.92 4.37
N SER A 176 -27.02 1.49 3.11
CA SER A 176 -25.86 1.05 2.34
C SER A 176 -24.87 2.20 2.12
N PRO A 177 -23.56 1.95 2.25
CA PRO A 177 -22.53 2.92 1.86
C PRO A 177 -22.69 3.39 0.41
N TRP A 178 -23.28 2.58 -0.47
CA TRP A 178 -23.56 2.96 -1.85
C TRP A 178 -24.62 4.06 -2.00
N GLN A 179 -25.49 4.25 -0.99
CA GLN A 179 -26.50 5.31 -0.98
C GLN A 179 -25.98 6.57 -0.28
N LYS A 180 -25.16 6.42 0.77
CA LYS A 180 -24.67 7.54 1.60
C LYS A 180 -23.32 8.11 1.16
N HIS A 181 -22.48 7.27 0.54
CA HIS A 181 -21.08 7.56 0.23
C HIS A 181 -20.72 6.95 -1.13
N GLU A 182 -21.52 7.23 -2.16
CA GLU A 182 -21.35 6.63 -3.50
C GLU A 182 -19.94 6.82 -4.04
N GLU A 183 -19.40 8.04 -3.98
CA GLU A 183 -18.06 8.37 -4.47
C GLU A 183 -16.95 7.52 -3.81
N ALA A 184 -17.01 7.38 -2.48
CA ALA A 184 -16.06 6.54 -1.74
C ALA A 184 -16.15 5.06 -2.14
N MET A 185 -17.35 4.58 -2.53
CA MET A 185 -17.53 3.21 -3.02
C MET A 185 -16.96 3.01 -4.43
N TRP A 186 -17.03 4.04 -5.29
CA TRP A 186 -16.34 4.01 -6.58
C TRP A 186 -14.83 3.96 -6.39
N MET A 187 -14.27 4.85 -5.56
CA MET A 187 -12.84 4.87 -5.24
C MET A 187 -12.37 3.54 -4.65
N LYS A 188 -13.13 2.98 -3.70
CA LYS A 188 -12.85 1.64 -3.15
C LYS A 188 -12.80 0.56 -4.23
N THR A 189 -13.72 0.61 -5.19
CA THR A 189 -13.76 -0.38 -6.27
C THR A 189 -12.52 -0.28 -7.16
N ALA A 190 -12.03 0.93 -7.44
CA ALA A 190 -10.82 1.14 -8.21
C ALA A 190 -9.55 0.74 -7.44
N ALA A 191 -9.41 1.20 -6.18
CA ALA A 191 -8.31 0.83 -5.29
C ALA A 191 -8.18 -0.70 -5.14
N HIS A 192 -9.30 -1.39 -4.92
CA HIS A 192 -9.32 -2.84 -4.78
C HIS A 192 -8.88 -3.58 -6.05
N ARG A 193 -9.14 -3.02 -7.23
CA ARG A 193 -8.63 -3.59 -8.49
C ARG A 193 -7.15 -3.28 -8.69
N LEU A 194 -6.69 -2.12 -8.22
CA LEU A 194 -5.29 -1.73 -8.30
C LEU A 194 -4.40 -2.69 -7.49
N THR A 195 -4.85 -3.18 -6.33
CA THR A 195 -4.05 -4.10 -5.49
C THR A 195 -3.61 -5.39 -6.19
N LYS A 196 -4.17 -5.72 -7.37
CA LYS A 196 -3.75 -6.87 -8.19
C LYS A 196 -2.50 -6.61 -9.03
N TRP A 197 -2.09 -5.35 -9.14
CA TRP A 197 -1.04 -4.88 -10.04
C TRP A 197 0.11 -4.20 -9.31
N VAL A 198 0.00 -4.06 -7.99
CA VAL A 198 1.01 -3.39 -7.15
C VAL A 198 1.32 -4.24 -5.93
N PRO A 199 2.55 -4.17 -5.40
CA PRO A 199 2.88 -4.82 -4.13
C PRO A 199 2.03 -4.27 -2.99
N THR A 200 1.49 -5.17 -2.16
CA THR A 200 0.73 -4.81 -0.93
C THR A 200 1.30 -5.46 0.32
N SER A 201 2.29 -6.34 0.19
CA SER A 201 2.95 -7.00 1.31
C SER A 201 4.33 -6.39 1.55
N ALA A 202 4.65 -6.13 2.82
CA ALA A 202 5.97 -5.70 3.24
C ALA A 202 7.05 -6.79 3.06
N GLU A 203 6.68 -8.05 2.80
CA GLU A 203 7.64 -9.10 2.42
C GLU A 203 8.36 -8.76 1.12
N TYR A 204 7.68 -8.10 0.18
CA TYR A 204 8.29 -7.67 -1.09
C TYR A 204 9.56 -6.84 -0.87
N MET A 205 9.52 -5.87 0.04
CA MET A 205 10.71 -5.07 0.39
C MET A 205 11.79 -5.89 1.08
N ARG A 206 11.44 -6.83 1.95
CA ARG A 206 12.43 -7.68 2.63
C ARG A 206 13.14 -8.58 1.63
N GLU A 207 12.42 -9.11 0.65
CA GLU A 207 12.97 -9.93 -0.43
C GLU A 207 13.88 -9.10 -1.34
N GLN A 208 13.46 -7.91 -1.76
CA GLN A 208 14.30 -6.97 -2.53
C GLN A 208 15.58 -6.58 -1.78
N LEU A 209 15.47 -6.27 -0.48
CA LEU A 209 16.64 -5.93 0.35
C LEU A 209 17.58 -7.13 0.55
N ARG A 210 17.04 -8.34 0.68
CA ARG A 210 17.85 -9.56 0.75
C ARG A 210 18.58 -9.81 -0.57
N ALA A 211 17.88 -9.75 -1.69
CA ALA A 211 18.47 -9.89 -3.02
C ALA A 211 19.56 -8.84 -3.27
N ALA A 212 19.31 -7.58 -2.92
CA ALA A 212 20.31 -6.51 -3.04
C ALA A 212 21.53 -6.74 -2.12
N ALA A 213 21.32 -7.25 -0.91
CA ALA A 213 22.41 -7.58 0.02
C ALA A 213 23.25 -8.78 -0.47
N GLU A 214 22.63 -9.79 -1.08
CA GLU A 214 23.30 -10.93 -1.71
C GLU A 214 24.19 -10.47 -2.88
N VAL A 215 23.65 -9.65 -3.78
CA VAL A 215 24.42 -9.07 -4.89
C VAL A 215 25.58 -8.22 -4.36
N ALA A 216 25.35 -7.39 -3.34
CA ALA A 216 26.41 -6.57 -2.73
C ALA A 216 27.48 -7.40 -2.00
N ALA A 217 27.12 -8.57 -1.45
CA ALA A 217 28.07 -9.49 -0.84
C ALA A 217 28.95 -10.19 -1.89
N GLU A 218 28.38 -10.52 -3.05
CA GLU A 218 29.11 -11.09 -4.19
C GLU A 218 30.10 -10.08 -4.82
N HIS A 219 29.75 -8.79 -4.83
CA HIS A 219 30.60 -7.71 -5.36
C HIS A 219 31.59 -7.14 -4.35
N ARG A 220 31.74 -7.71 -3.15
CA ARG A 220 32.71 -7.24 -2.17
C ARG A 220 34.12 -7.68 -2.61
N PRO A 221 35.04 -6.75 -2.95
CA PRO A 221 36.41 -7.14 -3.27
C PRO A 221 37.02 -7.84 -2.05
N THR A 222 37.61 -9.01 -2.26
CA THR A 222 38.40 -9.70 -1.25
C THR A 222 39.50 -8.74 -0.78
N PRO A 223 39.65 -8.50 0.54
CA PRO A 223 40.79 -7.74 1.01
C PRO A 223 42.05 -8.49 0.59
N VAL A 224 42.83 -7.90 -0.33
CA VAL A 224 44.14 -8.43 -0.73
C VAL A 224 44.97 -8.46 0.55
N ALA A 225 45.30 -9.66 1.02
CA ALA A 225 46.20 -9.83 2.15
C ALA A 225 47.49 -9.07 1.84
N ALA A 226 47.90 -8.16 2.74
CA ALA A 226 49.16 -7.46 2.62
C ALA A 226 50.28 -8.48 2.46
N ALA A 227 50.99 -8.42 1.33
CA ALA A 227 52.08 -9.34 1.03
C ALA A 227 53.16 -9.25 2.12
N PRO A 228 53.78 -10.37 2.56
CA PRO A 228 54.87 -10.33 3.52
C PRO A 228 56.04 -9.54 2.92
N GLY A 229 56.57 -8.58 3.70
CA GLY A 229 57.66 -7.71 3.29
C GLY A 229 58.86 -8.49 2.75
N MET A 230 59.35 -8.10 1.57
CA MET A 230 60.60 -8.63 1.04
C MET A 230 61.80 -8.08 1.83
N PRO A 231 62.84 -8.90 2.06
CA PRO A 231 64.02 -8.49 2.80
C PRO A 231 64.84 -7.45 2.02
N SER A 232 65.29 -6.43 2.73
CA SER A 232 66.15 -5.35 2.22
C SER A 232 67.53 -5.89 1.80
N VAL A 233 67.91 -5.66 0.55
CA VAL A 233 69.28 -5.87 0.06
C VAL A 233 69.98 -4.50 0.04
N PRO A 234 71.16 -4.33 0.68
CA PRO A 234 71.82 -3.04 0.75
C PRO A 234 72.76 -2.79 -0.45
N GLY A 235 72.64 -1.59 -1.01
CA GLY A 235 73.73 -0.83 -1.64
C GLY A 235 73.99 -1.08 -3.13
N GLU A 236 73.73 -0.07 -3.95
CA GLU A 236 74.76 0.64 -4.73
C GLU A 236 74.12 1.90 -5.35
N ASP A 237 74.55 3.06 -4.84
CA ASP A 237 74.19 4.39 -5.32
C ASP A 237 74.83 4.64 -6.68
N GLU A 238 74.03 4.81 -7.72
CA GLU A 238 74.44 5.59 -8.90
C GLU A 238 73.30 6.53 -9.29
N ALA A 239 73.48 7.80 -8.90
CA ALA A 239 72.64 8.92 -9.31
C ALA A 239 72.88 9.19 -10.80
N ILE A 240 71.85 9.00 -11.61
CA ILE A 240 71.82 9.53 -12.97
C ILE A 240 70.82 10.70 -12.97
N GLU A 241 71.38 11.89 -12.84
CA GLU A 241 70.69 13.17 -12.98
C GLU A 241 70.47 13.41 -14.47
N ALA A 242 69.23 13.27 -14.95
CA ALA A 242 68.84 13.62 -16.31
C ALA A 242 67.96 14.87 -16.26
N GLU A 243 68.60 15.98 -16.59
CA GLU A 243 68.06 17.31 -16.86
C GLU A 243 66.96 17.25 -17.93
N PHE A 244 65.76 17.75 -17.62
CA PHE A 244 64.73 18.05 -18.62
C PHE A 244 64.67 19.56 -18.81
N VAL A 245 64.92 19.98 -20.05
CA VAL A 245 64.87 21.34 -20.55
C VAL A 245 63.39 21.76 -20.68
N ASP A 246 63.03 22.86 -20.03
CA ASP A 246 61.76 23.56 -20.24
C ASP A 246 61.81 24.29 -21.59
N GLU A 247 60.99 23.88 -22.55
CA GLU A 247 60.60 24.69 -23.70
C GLU A 247 59.11 24.98 -23.58
N ASP A 248 58.76 26.21 -23.18
CA ASP A 248 57.61 26.96 -23.70
C ASP A 248 57.61 28.39 -23.13
N GLU A 249 58.21 29.34 -23.86
CA GLU A 249 57.79 30.74 -23.78
C GLU A 249 57.95 31.47 -25.13
N VAL A 250 56.79 31.92 -25.65
CA VAL A 250 56.52 33.11 -26.49
C VAL A 250 57.35 33.40 -27.74
N ALA A 251 56.69 33.36 -28.91
CA ALA A 251 56.16 34.52 -29.66
C ALA A 251 55.90 34.18 -31.13
#